data_AF-A0ABC9Z2C8-F1
#
_entry.id   AF-A0ABC9Z2C8-F1
#
_cell.length_a   1.000
_cell.length_b   1.000
_cell.length_c   1.000
_cell.angle_alpha   90.00
_cell.angle_beta   90.00
_cell.angle_gamma   90.00
#
_symmetry.space_group_name_H-M   'P 1'
#
loop_
_entity.id
_entity.type
_entity.pdbx_description
1 polymer ?
#
loop_
_entity_poly.entity_id
_entity_poly.type
_entity_poly.pdbx_seq_one_letter_code
_entity_poly.pdbx_strand_id
1 'polypeptide(L)'
;MKHDPEVPEPIEGDPETSAAADRSGRVANAAHDIGGFIRAQREAAQVSLRQLAQLAGVSNPYLSQIERGLRNPSAEVLAQIAKGLRVSSEVLYMRAGYLEQRPHGPVRDALLADVNLTERQKQVLLDIYESFCRENQANEDRGDATDLKGGVPGGNRDNEVPHRTTEVPPRQENEP
;
A
#
# COMPACT_ATOMS: atom_id res chain seq x y z
N MET A 1 -16.03 45.04 33.99
CA MET A 1 -15.93 43.67 33.46
C MET A 1 -15.18 43.71 32.14
N LYS A 2 -13.95 43.22 32.11
CA LYS A 2 -13.15 43.05 30.89
C LYS A 2 -13.58 41.71 30.30
N HIS A 3 -14.08 41.69 29.06
CA HIS A 3 -14.23 40.44 28.32
C HIS A 3 -12.89 40.14 27.66
N ASP A 4 -12.22 39.12 28.16
CA ASP A 4 -11.11 38.50 27.45
C ASP A 4 -11.67 37.81 26.20
N PRO A 5 -11.05 37.98 25.01
CA PRO A 5 -11.42 37.21 23.84
C PRO A 5 -10.93 35.76 24.01
N GLU A 6 -11.87 34.84 23.94
CA GLU A 6 -11.64 33.40 23.85
C GLU A 6 -10.74 33.11 22.63
N VAL A 7 -9.50 32.69 22.91
CA VAL A 7 -8.57 32.21 21.88
C VAL A 7 -9.09 30.84 21.45
N PRO A 8 -9.46 30.62 20.18
CA PRO A 8 -9.83 29.29 19.74
C PRO A 8 -8.59 28.37 19.82
N GLU A 9 -8.74 27.23 20.49
CA GLU A 9 -7.70 26.23 20.58
C GLU A 9 -7.27 25.74 19.18
N PRO A 10 -5.97 25.42 18.98
CA PRO A 10 -5.51 24.86 17.72
C PRO A 10 -6.10 23.45 17.57
N ILE A 11 -6.89 23.26 16.53
CA ILE A 11 -7.42 21.96 16.11
C ILE A 11 -6.19 21.08 15.83
N GLU A 12 -5.90 20.13 16.73
CA GLU A 12 -4.88 19.11 16.51
C GLU A 12 -5.22 18.39 15.20
N GLY A 13 -4.35 18.52 14.20
CA GLY A 13 -4.57 17.95 12.88
C GLY A 13 -4.72 16.44 12.95
N ASP A 14 -5.84 15.94 12.41
CA ASP A 14 -6.15 14.51 12.38
C ASP A 14 -4.99 13.69 11.78
N PRO A 15 -4.49 12.65 12.47
CA PRO A 15 -3.35 11.83 11.99
C PRO A 15 -3.62 11.15 10.64
N GLU A 16 -4.89 10.98 10.25
CA GLU A 16 -5.28 10.41 8.96
C GLU A 16 -4.94 11.34 7.77
N THR A 17 -5.03 12.66 7.96
CA THR A 17 -4.76 13.65 6.91
C THR A 17 -3.27 13.73 6.56
N SER A 18 -2.40 13.59 7.57
CA SER A 18 -0.94 13.56 7.41
C SER A 18 -0.46 12.31 6.65
N ALA A 19 -1.05 11.14 6.93
CA ALA A 19 -0.68 9.89 6.27
C ALA A 19 -1.10 9.84 4.78
N ALA A 20 -2.23 10.47 4.43
CA ALA A 20 -2.70 10.57 3.04
C ALA A 20 -1.82 11.49 2.18
N ALA A 21 -1.38 12.62 2.74
CA ALA A 21 -0.48 13.56 2.07
C ALA A 21 0.91 12.94 1.81
N ASP A 22 1.47 12.24 2.79
CA ASP A 22 2.74 11.53 2.64
C ASP A 22 2.67 10.41 1.59
N ARG A 23 1.57 9.65 1.55
CA ARG A 23 1.33 8.64 0.49
C ARG A 23 1.28 9.27 -0.90
N SER A 24 0.54 10.36 -1.10
CA SER A 24 0.50 11.06 -2.40
C SER A 24 1.87 11.57 -2.82
N GLY A 25 2.66 12.13 -1.90
CA GLY A 25 4.03 12.58 -2.18
C GLY A 25 4.94 11.44 -2.63
N ARG A 26 4.88 10.29 -1.96
CA ARG A 26 5.66 9.09 -2.33
C ARG A 26 5.27 8.55 -3.70
N VAL A 27 3.98 8.49 -4.00
CA VAL A 27 3.48 7.99 -5.30
C VAL A 27 3.90 8.93 -6.44
N ALA A 28 3.84 10.25 -6.25
CA ALA A 28 4.28 11.22 -7.25
C ALA A 28 5.80 11.12 -7.52
N ASN A 29 6.60 10.93 -6.46
CA ASN A 29 8.05 10.72 -6.60
C ASN A 29 8.38 9.40 -7.32
N ALA A 30 7.68 8.31 -6.98
CA ALA A 30 7.83 7.03 -7.65
C ALA A 30 7.45 7.10 -9.14
N ALA A 31 6.38 7.85 -9.47
CA ALA A 31 5.95 8.10 -10.84
C ALA A 31 6.96 8.93 -11.65
N HIS A 32 7.66 9.86 -11.01
CA HIS A 32 8.74 10.61 -11.62
C HIS A 32 9.97 9.72 -11.87
N ASP A 33 10.38 8.92 -10.87
CA ASP A 33 11.52 7.99 -10.99
C ASP A 33 11.30 6.94 -12.09
N ILE A 34 10.09 6.34 -12.15
CA ILE A 34 9.75 5.38 -13.20
C ILE A 34 9.71 6.02 -14.60
N GLY A 35 9.15 7.22 -14.73
CA GLY A 35 9.06 7.94 -16.00
C GLY A 35 10.44 8.20 -16.60
N GLY A 36 11.37 8.69 -15.78
CA GLY A 36 12.76 8.89 -16.15
C GLY A 36 13.46 7.57 -16.54
N PHE A 37 13.22 6.50 -15.79
CA PHE A 37 13.78 5.19 -16.08
C PHE A 37 13.29 4.61 -17.42
N ILE A 38 11.98 4.65 -17.68
CA ILE A 38 11.39 4.20 -18.96
C ILE A 38 12.04 4.94 -20.13
N ARG A 39 12.18 6.25 -20.01
CA ARG A 39 12.83 7.08 -21.02
C ARG A 39 14.28 6.67 -21.27
N ALA A 40 15.06 6.49 -20.20
CA ALA A 40 16.46 6.07 -20.30
C ALA A 40 16.60 4.69 -20.98
N GLN A 41 15.76 3.72 -20.60
CA GLN A 41 15.76 2.39 -21.24
C GLN A 41 15.34 2.46 -22.71
N ARG A 42 14.36 3.29 -23.06
CA ARG A 42 13.94 3.51 -24.44
C ARG A 42 15.09 4.10 -25.28
N GLU A 43 15.78 5.10 -24.76
CA GLU A 43 16.91 5.76 -25.43
C GLU A 43 18.10 4.80 -25.58
N ALA A 44 18.41 4.01 -24.55
CA ALA A 44 19.45 2.98 -24.61
C ALA A 44 19.14 1.88 -25.64
N ALA A 45 17.87 1.52 -25.79
CA ALA A 45 17.41 0.58 -26.81
C ALA A 45 17.29 1.20 -28.22
N GLN A 46 17.56 2.51 -28.38
CA GLN A 46 17.41 3.27 -29.61
C GLN A 46 16.01 3.18 -30.23
N VAL A 47 14.97 3.03 -29.41
CA VAL A 47 13.58 2.94 -29.85
C VAL A 47 12.92 4.32 -29.78
N SER A 48 12.20 4.71 -30.83
CA SER A 48 11.43 5.97 -30.78
C SER A 48 10.24 5.85 -29.82
N LEU A 49 9.80 6.97 -29.24
CA LEU A 49 8.60 7.00 -28.38
C LEU A 49 7.37 6.40 -29.08
N ARG A 50 7.21 6.69 -30.38
CA ARG A 50 6.10 6.16 -31.19
C ARG A 50 6.17 4.65 -31.35
N GLN A 51 7.36 4.13 -31.58
CA GLN A 51 7.58 2.69 -31.73
C GLN A 51 7.38 1.96 -30.40
N LEU A 52 7.88 2.50 -29.28
CA LEU A 52 7.63 1.90 -27.97
C LEU A 52 6.13 1.87 -27.64
N ALA A 53 5.42 2.98 -27.89
CA ALA A 53 3.97 3.05 -27.69
C ALA A 53 3.22 1.96 -28.49
N GLN A 54 3.60 1.74 -29.75
CA GLN A 54 3.04 0.66 -30.58
C GLN A 54 3.36 -0.72 -30.02
N LEU A 55 4.60 -0.98 -29.61
CA LEU A 55 5.01 -2.27 -29.05
C LEU A 55 4.32 -2.59 -27.72
N ALA A 56 4.11 -1.55 -26.90
CA ALA A 56 3.41 -1.65 -25.63
C ALA A 56 1.87 -1.58 -25.77
N GLY A 57 1.33 -1.37 -26.97
CA GLY A 57 -0.13 -1.28 -27.15
C GLY A 57 -0.78 -0.08 -26.44
N VAL A 58 -0.02 0.97 -26.14
CA VAL A 58 -0.50 2.19 -25.49
C VAL A 58 -0.49 3.37 -26.45
N SER A 59 -1.25 4.43 -26.14
CA SER A 59 -1.23 5.63 -26.97
C SER A 59 0.08 6.41 -26.78
N ASN A 60 0.59 7.00 -27.86
CA ASN A 60 1.81 7.80 -27.81
C ASN A 60 1.70 9.03 -26.86
N PRO A 61 0.57 9.78 -26.81
CA PRO A 61 0.38 10.85 -25.84
C PRO A 61 0.43 10.35 -24.39
N TYR A 62 -0.14 9.18 -24.10
CA TYR A 62 -0.15 8.61 -22.76
C TYR A 62 1.26 8.19 -22.32
N LEU A 63 2.03 7.52 -23.19
CA LEU A 63 3.42 7.18 -22.90
C LEU A 63 4.29 8.44 -22.68
N SER A 64 4.07 9.50 -23.46
CA SER A 64 4.74 10.79 -23.25
C SER A 64 4.45 11.40 -21.87
N GLN A 65 3.24 11.23 -21.36
CA GLN A 65 2.88 11.72 -20.02
C GLN A 65 3.54 10.89 -18.93
N ILE A 66 3.66 9.57 -19.12
CA ILE A 66 4.37 8.67 -18.21
C ILE A 66 5.86 9.02 -18.16
N GLU A 67 6.56 9.15 -19.30
CA GLU A 67 8.00 9.48 -19.33
C GLU A 67 8.33 10.84 -18.70
N ARG A 68 7.34 11.73 -18.54
CA ARG A 68 7.48 13.04 -17.88
C ARG A 68 7.06 13.02 -16.41
N GLY A 69 6.61 11.87 -15.89
CA GLY A 69 6.07 11.75 -14.53
C GLY A 69 4.74 12.48 -14.33
N LEU A 70 4.02 12.81 -15.40
CA LEU A 70 2.71 13.49 -15.32
C LEU A 70 1.55 12.52 -15.10
N ARG A 71 1.81 11.22 -15.22
CA ARG A 71 0.82 10.15 -15.05
C ARG A 71 1.44 8.93 -14.40
N ASN A 72 0.68 8.33 -13.51
CA ASN A 72 1.03 7.08 -12.86
C ASN A 72 0.50 5.93 -13.72
N PRO A 73 1.38 5.15 -14.38
CA PRO A 73 0.95 3.99 -15.15
C PRO A 73 0.48 2.87 -14.21
N SER A 74 -0.55 2.11 -14.60
CA SER A 74 -0.95 0.90 -13.86
C SER A 74 0.10 -0.22 -14.00
N ALA A 75 0.04 -1.24 -13.14
CA ALA A 75 0.88 -2.42 -13.24
C ALA A 75 0.76 -3.11 -14.62
N GLU A 76 -0.44 -3.18 -15.18
CA GLU A 76 -0.67 -3.73 -16.52
C GLU A 76 0.07 -2.93 -17.60
N VAL A 77 -0.03 -1.59 -17.55
CA VAL A 77 0.67 -0.70 -18.48
C VAL A 77 2.18 -0.86 -18.36
N LEU A 78 2.69 -0.98 -17.13
CA LEU A 78 4.12 -1.23 -16.90
C LEU A 78 4.57 -2.58 -17.46
N ALA A 79 3.76 -3.64 -17.34
CA ALA A 79 4.04 -4.94 -17.94
C ALA A 79 4.14 -4.86 -19.47
N GLN A 80 3.23 -4.10 -20.09
CA GLN A 80 3.21 -3.89 -21.53
C GLN A 80 4.44 -3.09 -22.01
N ILE A 81 4.82 -2.04 -21.27
CA ILE A 81 6.03 -1.26 -21.55
C ILE A 81 7.29 -2.12 -21.37
N ALA A 82 7.35 -2.94 -20.32
CA ALA A 82 8.45 -3.88 -20.08
C ALA A 82 8.66 -4.82 -21.27
N LYS A 83 7.56 -5.39 -21.78
CA LYS A 83 7.56 -6.23 -22.97
C LYS A 83 8.06 -5.49 -24.20
N GLY A 84 7.63 -4.24 -24.40
CA GLY A 84 8.08 -3.39 -25.52
C GLY A 84 9.58 -3.05 -25.45
N LEU A 85 10.11 -2.87 -24.24
CA LEU A 85 11.53 -2.60 -23.98
C LEU A 85 12.39 -3.88 -23.86
N ARG A 86 11.78 -5.06 -23.85
CA ARG A 86 12.44 -6.36 -23.58
C ARG A 86 13.21 -6.37 -22.25
N VAL A 87 12.66 -5.74 -21.22
CA VAL A 87 13.18 -5.76 -19.86
C VAL A 87 12.23 -6.51 -18.92
N SER A 88 12.72 -6.93 -17.76
CA SER A 88 11.86 -7.53 -16.72
C SER A 88 10.88 -6.50 -16.17
N SER A 89 9.60 -6.85 -16.09
CA SER A 89 8.55 -6.03 -15.47
C SER A 89 8.82 -5.77 -13.98
N GLU A 90 9.55 -6.66 -13.30
CA GLU A 90 9.93 -6.53 -11.89
C GLU A 90 10.72 -5.25 -11.63
N VAL A 91 11.64 -4.89 -12.53
CA VAL A 91 12.47 -3.68 -12.39
C VAL A 91 11.59 -2.42 -12.46
N LEU A 92 10.62 -2.42 -13.36
CA LEU A 92 9.67 -1.31 -13.52
C LEU A 92 8.71 -1.24 -12.32
N TYR A 93 8.27 -2.37 -11.78
CA TYR A 93 7.43 -2.41 -10.60
C TYR A 93 8.14 -1.90 -9.35
N MET A 94 9.40 -2.29 -9.12
CA MET A 94 10.20 -1.79 -7.99
C MET A 94 10.38 -0.27 -8.06
N ARG A 95 10.67 0.25 -9.26
CA ARG A 95 10.89 1.68 -9.50
C ARG A 95 9.61 2.51 -9.38
N ALA A 96 8.49 1.95 -9.82
CA ALA A 96 7.17 2.57 -9.69
C ALA A 96 6.56 2.44 -8.29
N GLY A 97 7.24 1.76 -7.35
CA GLY A 97 6.74 1.50 -6.01
C GLY A 97 5.60 0.45 -5.96
N TYR A 98 5.35 -0.28 -7.04
CA TYR A 98 4.40 -1.40 -7.09
C TYR A 98 4.95 -2.67 -6.44
N LEU A 99 6.24 -2.91 -6.61
CA LEU A 99 6.97 -3.73 -5.66
C LEU A 99 7.47 -2.73 -4.65
N GLU A 100 6.84 -2.72 -3.47
CA GLU A 100 7.59 -2.33 -2.29
C GLU A 100 8.91 -3.11 -2.38
N GLN A 101 10.02 -2.44 -2.68
CA GLN A 101 11.26 -2.81 -2.02
C GLN A 101 10.81 -2.72 -0.57
N ARG A 102 10.36 -3.80 0.07
CA ARG A 102 10.00 -3.72 1.48
C ARG A 102 11.30 -3.24 2.10
N PRO A 103 11.44 -1.95 2.49
CA PRO A 103 12.48 -1.68 3.46
C PRO A 103 12.09 -2.61 4.59
N HIS A 104 13.04 -3.42 5.05
CA HIS A 104 12.76 -4.38 6.10
C HIS A 104 11.92 -3.65 7.16
N GLY A 105 10.66 -4.08 7.32
CA GLY A 105 9.74 -3.36 8.19
C GLY A 105 10.33 -3.33 9.60
N PRO A 106 9.90 -2.41 10.48
CA PRO A 106 10.45 -2.33 11.84
C PRO A 106 10.41 -3.68 12.57
N VAL A 107 9.40 -4.50 12.29
CA VAL A 107 9.28 -5.88 12.77
C VAL A 107 10.37 -6.79 12.18
N ARG A 108 10.55 -6.80 10.85
CA ARG A 108 11.56 -7.60 10.15
C ARG A 108 12.97 -7.24 10.60
N ASP A 109 13.26 -5.95 10.76
CA ASP A 109 14.53 -5.46 11.28
C ASP A 109 14.78 -5.89 12.72
N ALA A 110 13.78 -5.74 13.59
CA ALA A 110 13.88 -6.20 14.98
C ALA A 110 14.17 -7.70 15.07
N LEU A 111 13.51 -8.51 14.23
CA LEU A 111 13.73 -9.96 14.15
C LEU A 111 15.14 -10.34 13.69
N LEU A 112 15.68 -9.64 12.69
CA LEU A 112 17.03 -9.89 12.18
C LEU A 112 18.10 -9.46 13.19
N ALA A 113 17.87 -8.35 13.89
CA ALA A 113 18.78 -7.78 14.87
C ALA A 113 18.75 -8.48 16.24
N ASP A 114 17.73 -9.31 16.54
CA ASP A 114 17.61 -10.00 17.82
C ASP A 114 18.71 -11.06 17.97
N VAL A 115 19.58 -10.85 18.97
CA VAL A 115 20.70 -11.73 19.31
C VAL A 115 20.26 -12.98 20.07
N ASN A 116 19.03 -13.02 20.61
CA ASN A 116 18.50 -14.17 21.33
C ASN A 116 17.88 -15.22 20.41
N LEU A 117 17.68 -14.89 19.12
CA LEU A 117 17.12 -15.80 18.13
C LEU A 117 18.23 -16.45 17.32
N THR A 118 18.16 -17.78 17.19
CA THR A 118 18.98 -18.52 16.21
C THR A 118 18.53 -18.18 14.79
N GLU A 119 19.42 -18.35 13.81
CA GLU A 119 19.09 -18.12 12.39
C GLU A 119 17.88 -18.94 11.92
N ARG A 120 17.74 -20.18 12.42
CA ARG A 120 16.56 -21.00 12.12
C ARG A 120 15.28 -20.41 12.71
N GLN A 121 15.33 -19.88 13.93
CA GLN A 121 14.16 -19.26 14.57
C GLN A 121 13.78 -17.95 13.89
N LYS A 122 14.76 -17.13 13.50
CA LYS A 122 14.53 -15.93 12.68
C LYS A 122 13.83 -16.30 11.38
N GLN A 123 14.33 -17.32 10.67
CA GLN A 123 13.74 -17.74 9.41
C GLN A 123 12.28 -18.17 9.58
N VAL A 124 11.97 -19.00 10.58
CA VAL A 124 10.58 -19.45 10.83
C VAL A 124 9.65 -18.27 11.16
N LEU A 125 10.10 -17.34 12.00
CA LEU A 125 9.30 -16.17 12.36
C LEU A 125 9.07 -15.23 11.16
N LEU A 126 10.09 -15.06 10.31
CA LEU A 126 9.96 -14.31 9.07
C LEU A 126 8.99 -14.99 8.10
N ASP A 127 9.07 -16.31 7.93
CA ASP A 127 8.17 -17.06 7.05
C ASP A 127 6.70 -16.91 7.50
N ILE A 128 6.44 -16.99 8.81
CA ILE A 128 5.11 -16.80 9.39
C ILE A 128 4.63 -15.36 9.18
N TYR A 129 5.47 -14.38 9.52
CA TYR A 129 5.17 -12.96 9.37
C TYR A 129 4.83 -12.61 7.91
N GLU A 130 5.65 -13.07 6.96
CA GLU A 130 5.43 -12.86 5.53
C GLU A 130 4.14 -13.55 5.05
N SER A 131 3.81 -14.73 5.60
CA SER A 131 2.55 -15.42 5.29
C SER A 131 1.32 -14.61 5.72
N PHE A 132 1.32 -14.05 6.92
CA PHE A 132 0.19 -13.24 7.39
C PHE A 132 0.06 -11.92 6.62
N CYS A 133 1.17 -11.25 6.30
CA CYS A 133 1.11 -10.05 5.47
C CYS A 133 0.51 -10.34 4.10
N ARG A 134 0.91 -11.46 3.47
CA ARG A 134 0.38 -11.87 2.15
C ARG A 134 -1.11 -12.22 2.23
N GLU A 135 -1.53 -12.90 3.29
CA GLU A 135 -2.95 -13.24 3.51
C GLU A 135 -3.82 -12.00 3.71
N ASN A 136 -3.35 -11.02 4.49
CA ASN A 136 -4.07 -9.76 4.70
C ASN A 136 -4.18 -8.94 3.42
N GLN A 137 -3.09 -8.82 2.66
CA GLN A 137 -3.11 -8.15 1.35
C GLN A 137 -4.09 -8.83 0.38
N ALA A 138 -4.09 -10.17 0.32
CA ALA A 138 -5.03 -10.91 -0.50
C ALA A 138 -6.50 -10.76 -0.05
N ASN A 139 -6.75 -10.53 1.25
CA ASN A 139 -8.09 -10.24 1.77
C ASN A 139 -8.54 -8.80 1.49
N GLU A 140 -7.62 -7.83 1.55
CA GLU A 140 -7.87 -6.44 1.15
C GLU A 140 -8.23 -6.36 -0.35
N ASP A 141 -7.45 -7.03 -1.21
CA ASP A 141 -7.71 -7.12 -2.65
C ASP A 141 -9.04 -7.83 -2.99
N ARG A 142 -9.48 -8.78 -2.14
CA ARG A 142 -10.77 -9.47 -2.28
C ARG A 142 -11.95 -8.65 -1.75
N GLY A 143 -11.74 -7.84 -0.71
CA GLY A 143 -12.75 -6.94 -0.17
C GLY A 143 -13.10 -5.81 -1.14
N ASP A 144 -12.13 -5.31 -1.89
CA ASP A 144 -12.33 -4.25 -2.90
C ASP A 144 -13.12 -4.75 -4.13
N ALA A 145 -13.14 -6.07 -4.38
CA ALA A 145 -13.93 -6.67 -5.46
C ALA A 145 -15.43 -6.82 -5.16
N THR A 146 -15.87 -6.62 -3.90
CA THR A 146 -17.28 -6.79 -3.50
C THR A 146 -18.10 -5.49 -3.44
N ASP A 147 -17.50 -4.31 -3.58
CA ASP A 147 -18.21 -3.02 -3.43
C ASP A 147 -18.80 -2.42 -4.72
N LEU A 148 -18.89 -3.19 -5.81
CA LEU A 148 -19.51 -2.73 -7.07
C LEU A 148 -20.88 -3.34 -7.41
N LYS A 149 -21.52 -4.09 -6.51
CA LYS A 149 -22.94 -4.47 -6.68
C LYS A 149 -23.69 -4.55 -5.35
N GLY A 150 -24.28 -3.43 -4.94
CA GLY A 150 -25.13 -3.42 -3.74
C GLY A 150 -25.99 -2.16 -3.55
N GLY A 151 -26.48 -1.52 -4.62
CA GLY A 151 -27.52 -0.51 -4.47
C GLY A 151 -28.90 -1.15 -4.29
N VAL A 152 -29.46 -1.14 -3.08
CA VAL A 152 -30.93 -1.06 -2.83
C VAL A 152 -31.22 -0.55 -1.40
N PRO A 153 -32.42 -0.02 -1.11
CA PRO A 153 -32.65 1.21 -0.35
C PRO A 153 -33.16 0.91 1.07
N GLY A 154 -33.37 1.98 1.84
CA GLY A 154 -33.66 1.95 3.27
C GLY A 154 -34.74 0.99 3.78
N GLY A 155 -34.56 0.58 5.03
CA GLY A 155 -35.53 -0.16 5.83
C GLY A 155 -35.07 -0.27 7.28
N ASN A 156 -35.57 0.64 8.12
CA ASN A 156 -35.47 0.63 9.57
C ASN A 156 -35.93 -0.73 10.15
N ARG A 157 -35.21 -1.26 11.16
CA ARG A 157 -35.73 -2.14 12.22
C ARG A 157 -34.61 -2.55 13.17
N ASP A 158 -34.59 -1.89 14.33
CA ASP A 158 -34.46 -2.47 15.67
C ASP A 158 -33.96 -3.92 15.73
N ASN A 159 -32.74 -4.12 16.22
CA ASN A 159 -32.44 -5.37 16.93
C ASN A 159 -31.38 -5.16 18.03
N GLU A 160 -31.89 -5.30 19.24
CA GLU A 160 -31.24 -5.30 20.54
C GLU A 160 -30.04 -6.27 20.61
N VAL A 161 -28.93 -5.82 21.19
CA VAL A 161 -27.76 -6.67 21.51
C VAL A 161 -27.97 -7.27 22.90
N PRO A 162 -28.09 -8.60 23.08
CA PRO A 162 -28.10 -9.17 24.42
C PRO A 162 -26.66 -9.24 24.96
N HIS A 163 -26.39 -8.47 26.00
CA HIS A 163 -25.18 -8.60 26.82
C HIS A 163 -25.16 -9.99 27.48
N ARG A 164 -24.23 -10.86 27.07
CA ARG A 164 -23.84 -12.03 27.87
C ARG A 164 -22.76 -11.61 28.87
N THR A 165 -23.20 -11.33 30.09
CA THR A 165 -22.34 -11.25 31.28
C THR A 165 -21.71 -12.62 31.51
N THR A 166 -20.40 -12.74 31.38
CA THR A 166 -19.65 -13.89 31.89
C THR A 166 -19.55 -13.76 33.41
N GLU A 167 -20.40 -14.51 34.12
CA GLU A 167 -20.25 -14.76 35.55
C GLU A 167 -18.96 -15.55 35.82
N VAL A 168 -18.09 -14.99 36.65
CA VAL A 168 -16.90 -15.65 37.20
C VAL A 168 -17.36 -16.53 38.38
N PRO A 169 -17.04 -17.83 38.43
CA PRO A 169 -17.43 -18.67 39.56
C PRO A 169 -16.63 -18.30 40.82
N PRO A 170 -17.22 -18.41 42.03
CA PRO A 170 -16.58 -17.96 43.26
C PRO A 170 -15.39 -18.86 43.63
N ARG A 171 -14.30 -18.22 44.07
CA ARG A 171 -13.15 -18.90 44.67
C ARG A 171 -13.59 -19.54 46.00
N GLN A 172 -13.38 -20.83 46.15
CA GLN A 172 -13.44 -21.48 47.46
C GLN A 172 -12.17 -21.10 48.23
N GLU A 173 -12.36 -20.29 49.27
CA GLU A 173 -11.37 -20.04 50.31
C GLU A 173 -11.18 -21.33 51.10
N ASN A 174 -10.00 -21.94 50.99
CA ASN A 174 -9.50 -22.87 51.99
C ASN A 174 -8.46 -22.09 52.82
N GLU A 175 -8.82 -21.81 54.08
CA GLU A 175 -7.92 -21.45 55.17
C GLU A 175 -8.20 -22.42 56.34
N PRO A 176 -7.24 -22.60 57.25
CA PRO A 176 -5.87 -23.05 57.08
C PRO A 176 -5.65 -24.51 57.55
#